data_AF-M4T8H3-F1
#
_entry.id   AF-M4T8H3-F1
#
_cell.length_a   1.000
_cell.length_b   1.000
_cell.length_c   1.000
_cell.angle_alpha   90.00
_cell.angle_beta   90.00
_cell.angle_gamma   90.00
#
_symmetry.space_group_name_H-M   'P 1'
#
loop_
_entity.id
_entity.type
_entity.pdbx_description
1 polymer ?
#
loop_
_entity_poly.entity_id
_entity_poly.type
_entity_poly.pdbx_seq_one_letter_code
_entity_poly.pdbx_strand_id
1 'polypeptide(L)'
;SPDVNEAKKAVALAGLFRQLATENLQSLSGQRATKTAINAVAENSYNKGRIDEALTILGLAKQGAGGCLVQSAGSSVAQIPDTQIGGVQCSQKLTPPATTGYAAYDGIIGPEGWLTAHATTGNTDLSDTTGNKQCVPLKTHTNGLAAGDIGAELPLAHGLLTVINTDSGIKTVTATKGETTRTTRGNQWQSAYHGLKEIEALESAIATNVTENAENQGALQEVINRAHTNKDELPASKPENLVLTLFPKPAHDNIAKFIGAVEETKLTTKIAGIKPETKLRDVLPETQISALTAALLLQMRQNIENLKKQQNNNARADNHANAYICAKIDDRKACEDKPYCSYNETETDTNKKCQFNETKTSKSGVSVAQAQTTGTETTTDKCKDKKKDD
;
A
#
# COMPACT_ATOMS: atom_id res chain seq x y z
N SER A 1 -16.12 -11.87 -26.03
CA SER A 1 -17.03 -10.77 -25.67
C SER A 1 -16.22 -9.65 -25.06
N PRO A 2 -16.48 -8.36 -25.40
CA PRO A 2 -15.81 -7.19 -24.81
C PRO A 2 -15.74 -7.22 -23.27
N ASP A 3 -16.82 -7.73 -22.66
CA ASP A 3 -17.02 -7.85 -21.21
C ASP A 3 -15.95 -8.72 -20.51
N VAL A 4 -15.50 -9.80 -21.18
CA VAL A 4 -14.48 -10.71 -20.63
C VAL A 4 -13.11 -10.03 -20.60
N ASN A 5 -12.80 -9.16 -21.56
CA ASN A 5 -11.50 -8.49 -21.59
C ASN A 5 -11.42 -7.39 -20.53
N GLU A 6 -12.50 -6.67 -20.28
CA GLU A 6 -12.60 -5.69 -19.20
C GLU A 6 -12.48 -6.35 -17.82
N ALA A 7 -13.14 -7.50 -17.61
CA ALA A 7 -12.98 -8.28 -16.39
C ALA A 7 -11.51 -8.72 -16.18
N LYS A 8 -10.80 -9.12 -17.25
CA LYS A 8 -9.38 -9.48 -17.16
C LYS A 8 -8.49 -8.31 -16.74
N LYS A 9 -8.75 -7.11 -17.29
CA LYS A 9 -8.07 -5.86 -16.90
C LYS A 9 -8.32 -5.54 -15.43
N ALA A 10 -9.57 -5.64 -14.98
CA ALA A 10 -9.95 -5.39 -13.59
C ALA A 10 -9.25 -6.36 -12.63
N VAL A 11 -9.23 -7.67 -12.95
CA VAL A 11 -8.55 -8.68 -12.13
C VAL A 11 -7.05 -8.41 -12.05
N ALA A 12 -6.41 -8.04 -13.16
CA ALA A 12 -4.97 -7.73 -13.18
C ALA A 12 -4.63 -6.55 -12.27
N LEU A 13 -5.36 -5.43 -12.39
CA LEU A 13 -5.11 -4.25 -11.56
C LEU A 13 -5.51 -4.46 -10.09
N ALA A 14 -6.61 -5.17 -9.82
CA ALA A 14 -6.99 -5.52 -8.45
C ALA A 14 -5.95 -6.41 -7.76
N GLY A 15 -5.37 -7.36 -8.50
CA GLY A 15 -4.26 -8.18 -8.02
C GLY A 15 -3.01 -7.35 -7.71
N LEU A 16 -2.64 -6.43 -8.61
CA LEU A 16 -1.54 -5.50 -8.40
C LEU A 16 -1.74 -4.64 -7.14
N PHE A 17 -2.87 -3.95 -7.01
CA PHE A 17 -3.12 -3.07 -5.86
C PHE A 17 -3.15 -3.86 -4.54
N ARG A 18 -3.66 -5.10 -4.55
CA ARG A 18 -3.62 -5.97 -3.38
C ARG A 18 -2.20 -6.38 -3.01
N GLN A 19 -1.35 -6.67 -3.99
CA GLN A 19 0.05 -6.98 -3.75
C GLN A 19 0.78 -5.78 -3.15
N LEU A 20 0.67 -4.60 -3.76
CA LEU A 20 1.29 -3.35 -3.26
C LEU A 20 0.81 -3.02 -1.83
N ALA A 21 -0.49 -3.15 -1.56
CA ALA A 21 -1.04 -2.95 -0.23
C ALA A 21 -0.49 -3.97 0.79
N THR A 22 -0.31 -5.22 0.37
CA THR A 22 0.26 -6.28 1.23
C THR A 22 1.75 -6.03 1.50
N GLU A 23 2.52 -5.62 0.50
CA GLU A 23 3.95 -5.27 0.66
C GLU A 23 4.11 -4.08 1.62
N ASN A 24 3.30 -3.04 1.46
CA ASN A 24 3.27 -1.89 2.38
C ASN A 24 2.88 -2.31 3.80
N LEU A 25 1.85 -3.16 3.94
CA LEU A 25 1.44 -3.68 5.24
C LEU A 25 2.54 -4.53 5.87
N GLN A 26 3.26 -5.36 5.10
CA GLN A 26 4.38 -6.16 5.60
C GLN A 26 5.56 -5.29 6.05
N SER A 27 5.84 -4.20 5.33
CA SER A 27 6.85 -3.21 5.73
C SER A 27 6.51 -2.60 7.10
N LEU A 28 5.22 -2.33 7.34
CA LEU A 28 4.70 -1.84 8.63
C LEU A 28 4.68 -2.93 9.71
N SER A 29 4.16 -4.13 9.40
CA SER A 29 3.91 -5.22 10.35
C SER A 29 5.17 -5.98 10.74
N GLY A 30 6.20 -5.98 9.89
CA GLY A 30 7.50 -6.60 10.14
C GLY A 30 8.32 -5.92 11.25
N GLN A 31 7.70 -5.02 12.03
CA GLN A 31 8.30 -4.19 13.08
C GLN A 31 9.41 -3.26 12.61
N ARG A 32 9.86 -3.33 11.34
CA ARG A 32 10.96 -2.52 10.83
C ARG A 32 10.61 -1.04 10.89
N ALA A 33 9.47 -0.64 10.31
CA ALA A 33 9.04 0.75 10.33
C ALA A 33 8.85 1.29 11.75
N THR A 34 8.11 0.54 12.58
CA THR A 34 7.86 0.90 13.98
C THR A 34 9.14 0.99 14.81
N LYS A 35 10.06 0.01 14.67
CA LYS A 35 11.32 -0.02 15.40
C LYS A 35 12.25 1.12 14.98
N THR A 36 12.37 1.37 13.68
CA THR A 36 13.16 2.50 13.17
C THR A 36 12.61 3.83 13.68
N ALA A 37 11.29 4.05 13.60
CA ALA A 37 10.68 5.27 14.11
C ALA A 37 10.88 5.44 15.62
N ILE A 38 10.66 4.39 16.42
CA ILE A 38 10.87 4.42 17.88
C ILE A 38 12.34 4.71 18.22
N ASN A 39 13.28 4.05 17.55
CA ASN A 39 14.71 4.26 17.78
C ASN A 39 15.12 5.69 17.44
N ALA A 40 14.69 6.21 16.29
CA ALA A 40 14.98 7.57 15.87
C ALA A 40 14.44 8.60 16.87
N VAL A 41 13.20 8.42 17.34
CA VAL A 41 12.59 9.29 18.36
C VAL A 41 13.34 9.20 19.68
N ALA A 42 13.69 7.99 20.13
CA ALA A 42 14.39 7.77 21.39
C ALA A 42 15.80 8.40 21.37
N GLU A 43 16.56 8.19 20.30
CA GLU A 43 17.91 8.74 20.13
C GLU A 43 17.89 10.27 20.06
N ASN A 44 16.96 10.86 19.29
CA ASN A 44 16.81 12.32 19.20
C ASN A 44 16.33 12.95 20.51
N SER A 45 15.35 12.34 21.18
CA SER A 45 14.82 12.85 22.45
C SER A 45 15.86 12.75 23.58
N TYR A 46 16.62 11.65 23.61
CA TYR A 46 17.71 11.47 24.55
C TYR A 46 18.78 12.55 24.36
N ASN A 47 19.21 12.78 23.12
CA ASN A 47 20.18 13.82 22.80
C ASN A 47 19.66 15.23 23.12
N LYS A 48 18.39 15.54 22.79
CA LYS A 48 17.75 16.81 23.17
C LYS A 48 17.83 17.04 24.68
N GLY A 49 17.48 16.05 25.49
CA GLY A 49 17.59 16.15 26.95
C GLY A 49 19.01 16.45 27.43
N ARG A 50 20.05 15.89 26.77
CA ARG A 50 21.45 16.17 27.11
C ARG A 50 21.89 17.59 26.76
N ILE A 51 21.41 18.17 25.66
CA ILE A 51 21.65 19.58 25.33
C ILE A 51 20.88 20.49 26.27
N ASP A 52 19.58 20.23 26.46
CA ASP A 52 18.70 21.07 27.28
C ASP A 52 19.25 21.18 28.71
N GLU A 53 19.73 20.07 29.30
CA GLU A 53 20.37 20.05 30.62
C GLU A 53 21.67 20.87 30.64
N ALA A 54 22.54 20.69 29.65
CA ALA A 54 23.81 21.43 29.59
C ALA A 54 23.57 22.94 29.45
N LEU A 55 22.64 23.35 28.58
CA LEU A 55 22.26 24.76 28.42
C LEU A 55 21.59 25.32 29.67
N THR A 56 20.79 24.51 30.38
CA THR A 56 20.17 24.91 31.66
C THR A 56 21.25 25.19 32.71
N ILE A 57 22.20 24.27 32.91
CA ILE A 57 23.30 24.42 33.88
C ILE A 57 24.14 25.66 33.54
N LEU A 58 24.56 25.82 32.29
CA LEU A 58 25.36 26.97 31.86
C LEU A 58 24.57 28.28 31.93
N GLY A 59 23.27 28.23 31.67
CA GLY A 59 22.39 29.39 31.79
C GLY A 59 22.19 29.87 33.22
N LEU A 60 22.16 28.95 34.18
CA LEU A 60 22.07 29.26 35.61
C LEU A 60 23.42 29.66 36.22
N ALA A 61 24.53 29.26 35.60
CA ALA A 61 25.89 29.59 36.03
C ALA A 61 26.25 31.05 35.73
N LYS A 62 25.77 31.96 36.59
CA LYS A 62 26.01 33.40 36.53
C LYS A 62 26.45 33.95 37.89
N GLN A 63 27.38 34.90 37.87
CA GLN A 63 27.86 35.63 39.05
C GLN A 63 28.05 37.11 38.71
N GLY A 64 27.22 37.97 39.30
CA GLY A 64 27.27 39.41 39.03
C GLY A 64 27.12 39.71 37.54
N ALA A 65 28.13 40.35 36.95
CA ALA A 65 28.19 40.67 35.52
C ALA A 65 28.81 39.57 34.63
N GLY A 66 29.22 38.43 35.21
CA GLY A 66 29.80 37.28 34.50
C GLY A 66 28.85 36.07 34.47
N GLY A 67 29.05 35.17 33.51
CA GLY A 67 28.28 33.93 33.38
C GLY A 67 28.73 33.09 32.19
N CYS A 68 28.12 31.93 32.01
CA CYS A 68 28.55 30.94 31.02
C CYS A 68 27.87 31.03 29.66
N LEU A 69 26.68 31.63 29.58
CA LEU A 69 26.04 31.99 28.32
C LEU A 69 26.06 33.51 28.18
N VAL A 70 26.62 34.01 27.08
CA VAL A 70 26.79 35.47 26.84
C VAL A 70 26.10 35.89 25.54
N GLN A 71 25.71 37.16 25.47
CA GLN A 71 25.28 37.78 24.21
C GLN A 71 26.51 38.14 23.36
N SER A 72 26.39 38.06 22.03
CA SER A 72 27.44 38.29 21.03
C SER A 72 28.48 39.34 21.42
N ALA A 73 29.78 39.00 21.39
CA ALA A 73 31.01 39.82 21.56
C ALA A 73 31.02 40.92 22.67
N GLY A 74 29.99 41.02 23.49
CA GLY A 74 29.70 42.17 24.32
C GLY A 74 29.32 41.75 25.73
N SER A 75 30.25 41.06 26.39
CA SER A 75 30.45 40.91 27.85
C SER A 75 29.21 40.91 28.79
N SER A 76 28.03 40.52 28.33
CA SER A 76 26.78 40.52 29.10
C SER A 76 26.18 39.13 29.08
N VAL A 77 25.66 38.70 30.23
CA VAL A 77 25.06 37.38 30.41
C VAL A 77 23.76 37.30 29.64
N ALA A 78 23.59 36.24 28.85
CA ALA A 78 22.39 35.97 28.09
C ALA A 78 21.17 35.89 29.02
N GLN A 79 20.10 36.58 28.63
CA GLN A 79 18.80 36.42 29.28
C GLN A 79 18.16 35.12 28.82
N ILE A 80 17.51 34.41 29.75
CA ILE A 80 16.90 33.09 29.48
C ILE A 80 15.42 33.14 29.86
N PRO A 81 14.58 33.84 29.08
CA PRO A 81 13.13 33.73 29.19
C PRO A 81 12.66 32.37 28.62
N ASP A 82 11.41 32.00 28.91
CA ASP A 82 10.88 30.63 28.75
C ASP A 82 11.29 29.86 27.48
N THR A 83 11.26 30.51 26.31
CA THR A 83 11.54 29.86 25.02
C THR A 83 12.80 30.36 24.32
N GLN A 84 13.62 31.20 24.95
CA GLN A 84 14.78 31.81 24.31
C GLN A 84 16.02 31.82 25.20
N ILE A 85 17.19 31.82 24.57
CA ILE A 85 18.49 32.10 25.19
C ILE A 85 19.12 33.25 24.42
N GLY A 86 19.36 34.39 25.08
CA GLY A 86 20.03 35.54 24.45
C GLY A 86 19.30 36.11 23.23
N GLY A 87 17.97 35.94 23.15
CA GLY A 87 17.15 36.34 22.00
C GLY A 87 17.07 35.27 20.89
N VAL A 88 17.79 34.16 21.01
CA VAL A 88 17.72 33.01 20.10
C VAL A 88 16.62 32.06 20.57
N GLN A 89 15.73 31.63 19.67
CA GLN A 89 14.71 30.62 19.97
C GLN A 89 15.39 29.30 20.36
N CYS A 90 15.22 28.89 21.62
CA CYS A 90 15.91 27.73 22.18
C CYS A 90 15.11 27.17 23.38
N SER A 91 13.97 26.54 23.07
CA SER A 91 13.11 25.93 24.09
C SER A 91 13.75 24.67 24.67
N GLN A 92 14.02 24.70 25.98
CA GLN A 92 14.54 23.57 26.77
C GLN A 92 13.43 22.61 27.23
N LYS A 93 12.26 22.66 26.58
CA LYS A 93 11.12 21.78 26.84
C LYS A 93 10.91 20.86 25.65
N LEU A 94 10.57 19.60 25.93
CA LEU A 94 10.08 18.68 24.91
C LEU A 94 8.62 19.01 24.60
N THR A 95 8.35 19.41 23.36
CA THR A 95 6.97 19.57 22.87
C THR A 95 6.48 18.24 22.33
N PRO A 96 5.20 17.88 22.56
CA PRO A 96 4.59 16.74 21.88
C PRO A 96 4.77 16.86 20.36
N PRO A 97 5.08 15.77 19.66
CA PRO A 97 5.23 15.80 18.21
C PRO A 97 3.92 16.27 17.56
N ALA A 98 4.03 17.17 16.57
CA ALA A 98 2.89 17.56 15.76
C ALA A 98 2.39 16.36 14.95
N THR A 99 1.09 16.31 14.67
CA THR A 99 0.48 15.28 13.82
C THR A 99 0.70 15.53 12.32
N THR A 100 1.38 16.62 11.97
CA THR A 100 1.70 16.99 10.58
C THR A 100 3.07 16.45 10.19
N GLY A 101 3.26 16.18 8.89
CA GLY A 101 4.54 15.70 8.36
C GLY A 101 5.72 16.58 8.76
N TYR A 102 6.85 15.95 9.06
CA TYR A 102 8.10 16.60 9.43
C TYR A 102 8.87 17.00 8.16
N ALA A 103 9.51 18.17 8.15
CA ALA A 103 10.47 18.51 7.10
C ALA A 103 11.76 17.74 7.37
N ALA A 104 12.16 16.85 6.48
CA ALA A 104 13.30 15.94 6.69
C ALA A 104 14.60 16.66 7.07
N TYR A 105 14.79 17.90 6.64
CA TYR A 105 15.98 18.71 6.89
C TYR A 105 15.61 20.11 7.36
N ASP A 106 16.50 20.70 8.15
CA ASP A 106 16.41 22.09 8.62
C ASP A 106 17.74 22.83 8.36
N GLY A 107 17.83 24.09 8.78
CA GLY A 107 19.07 24.86 8.69
C GLY A 107 20.20 24.37 9.61
N ILE A 108 20.07 23.18 10.22
CA ILE A 108 21.01 22.58 11.17
C ILE A 108 21.49 21.21 10.67
N ILE A 109 20.59 20.37 10.12
CA ILE A 109 20.87 19.06 9.54
C ILE A 109 20.45 19.05 8.07
N GLY A 110 21.38 18.67 7.19
CA GLY A 110 21.14 18.47 5.76
C GLY A 110 21.34 17.01 5.30
N PRO A 111 21.23 16.74 3.98
CA PRO A 111 21.27 15.39 3.42
C PRO A 111 22.56 14.61 3.67
N GLU A 112 23.65 15.30 3.99
CA GLU A 112 24.96 14.70 4.27
C GLU A 112 25.30 14.64 5.77
N GLY A 113 24.45 15.19 6.65
CA GLY A 113 24.73 15.31 8.08
C GLY A 113 24.51 16.71 8.61
N TRP A 114 25.13 17.02 9.76
CA TRP A 114 25.05 18.32 10.38
C TRP A 114 25.78 19.38 9.55
N LEU A 115 25.18 20.57 9.43
CA LEU A 115 25.77 21.67 8.67
C LEU A 115 26.94 22.27 9.44
N THR A 116 28.09 22.38 8.77
CA THR A 116 29.36 22.85 9.37
C THR A 116 29.35 24.32 9.80
N ALA A 117 28.36 25.11 9.36
CA ALA A 117 28.15 26.48 9.83
C ALA A 117 27.97 26.60 11.35
N HIS A 118 27.62 25.48 12.01
CA HIS A 118 27.41 25.40 13.46
C HIS A 118 28.51 24.60 14.19
N ALA A 119 29.56 24.16 13.50
CA ALA A 119 30.69 23.43 14.08
C ALA A 119 31.92 24.33 14.17
N THR A 120 32.38 24.62 15.40
CA THR A 120 33.61 25.39 15.64
C THR A 120 34.75 24.47 16.05
N THR A 121 35.81 24.44 15.23
CA THR A 121 37.02 23.65 15.46
C THR A 121 38.15 24.43 16.11
N GLY A 122 37.92 25.68 16.52
CA GLY A 122 38.99 26.56 17.02
C GLY A 122 38.56 27.47 18.17
N ASN A 123 39.13 27.20 19.36
CA ASN A 123 39.58 28.05 20.49
C ASN A 123 39.05 29.48 20.73
N THR A 124 37.96 29.94 20.11
CA THR A 124 37.55 31.36 20.13
C THR A 124 36.16 31.61 20.71
N ASP A 125 35.40 30.57 21.05
CA ASP A 125 34.05 30.71 21.62
C ASP A 125 34.02 30.88 23.15
N LEU A 126 35.18 30.98 23.81
CA LEU A 126 35.20 31.41 25.20
C LEU A 126 34.89 32.92 25.24
N SER A 127 33.79 33.24 25.92
CA SER A 127 33.51 34.58 26.41
C SER A 127 34.75 35.12 27.14
N ASP A 128 35.36 36.16 26.55
CA ASP A 128 36.30 37.08 27.17
C ASP A 128 37.23 36.48 28.24
N THR A 129 38.40 36.00 27.82
CA THR A 129 39.47 35.54 28.72
C THR A 129 40.06 36.67 29.57
N THR A 130 39.59 37.92 29.43
CA THR A 130 40.10 39.07 30.14
C THR A 130 39.09 39.64 31.15
N GLY A 131 39.46 39.66 32.44
CA GLY A 131 38.73 40.35 33.52
C GLY A 131 37.86 39.47 34.44
N ASN A 132 36.88 40.12 35.09
CA ASN A 132 36.06 39.56 36.18
C ASN A 132 34.80 38.79 35.70
N LYS A 133 34.62 38.62 34.39
CA LYS A 133 33.41 38.05 33.78
C LYS A 133 33.67 36.61 33.32
N GLN A 134 33.83 35.71 34.29
CA GLN A 134 34.27 34.33 34.04
C GLN A 134 33.11 33.33 34.12
N CYS A 135 33.25 32.23 33.38
CA CYS A 135 32.44 31.03 33.55
C CYS A 135 33.22 29.96 34.32
N VAL A 136 33.03 29.89 35.63
CA VAL A 136 33.75 28.94 36.50
C VAL A 136 33.45 27.47 36.16
N PRO A 137 32.20 27.06 35.84
CA PRO A 137 31.91 25.67 35.47
C PRO A 137 32.60 25.15 34.20
N LEU A 138 33.08 26.04 33.32
CA LEU A 138 33.82 25.69 32.10
C LEU A 138 35.33 25.84 32.28
N LYS A 139 35.82 25.88 33.52
CA LYS A 139 37.25 25.82 33.85
C LYS A 139 37.53 24.50 34.58
N THR A 140 38.55 23.79 34.15
CA THR A 140 38.94 22.48 34.68
C THR A 140 40.26 22.54 35.47
N HIS A 141 40.89 23.72 35.57
CA HIS A 141 42.13 23.94 36.31
C HIS A 141 41.91 24.65 37.68
N THR A 142 43.00 25.09 38.33
CA THR A 142 43.09 25.60 39.73
C THR A 142 41.97 26.52 40.23
N ASN A 143 41.39 27.38 39.39
CA ASN A 143 40.32 28.32 39.78
C ASN A 143 38.95 27.99 39.15
N GLY A 144 38.78 26.73 38.73
CA GLY A 144 37.60 26.24 38.03
C GLY A 144 36.69 25.36 38.88
N LEU A 145 35.94 24.49 38.22
CA LEU A 145 34.88 23.64 38.76
C LEU A 145 35.27 22.87 40.03
N ALA A 146 36.51 22.38 40.12
CA ALA A 146 36.98 21.55 41.23
C ALA A 146 37.96 22.24 42.19
N ALA A 147 38.20 23.56 42.04
CA ALA A 147 39.22 24.29 42.79
C ALA A 147 40.61 23.60 42.74
N GLY A 148 40.95 23.03 41.58
CA GLY A 148 42.11 22.17 41.32
C GLY A 148 42.08 21.64 39.89
N ASP A 149 43.17 21.00 39.44
CA ASP A 149 43.21 20.33 38.14
C ASP A 149 42.40 19.03 38.17
N ILE A 150 41.39 18.94 37.31
CA ILE A 150 40.55 17.75 37.13
C ILE A 150 41.29 16.65 36.34
N GLY A 151 42.39 16.99 35.64
CA GLY A 151 43.26 16.05 34.93
C GLY A 151 42.65 15.43 33.67
N ALA A 152 41.46 15.87 33.25
CA ALA A 152 40.73 15.33 32.10
C ALA A 152 39.88 16.42 31.42
N GLU A 153 39.57 16.23 30.13
CA GLU A 153 38.60 17.06 29.42
C GLU A 153 37.19 16.84 30.01
N LEU A 154 36.37 17.90 30.06
CA LEU A 154 35.00 17.82 30.56
C LEU A 154 34.00 17.81 29.38
N PRO A 155 33.40 16.65 29.06
CA PRO A 155 32.38 16.55 28.01
C PRO A 155 31.01 17.00 28.53
N LEU A 156 30.36 17.90 27.78
CA LEU A 156 28.99 18.36 27.99
C LEU A 156 28.12 17.98 26.79
N ALA A 157 26.79 17.95 26.99
CA ALA A 157 25.83 17.62 25.93
C ALA A 157 26.21 16.37 25.12
N HIS A 158 26.56 15.29 25.83
CA HIS A 158 27.01 14.03 25.24
C HIS A 158 28.24 14.16 24.33
N GLY A 159 29.16 15.05 24.69
CA GLY A 159 30.38 15.32 23.94
C GLY A 159 30.19 16.27 22.78
N LEU A 160 29.01 16.91 22.61
CA LEU A 160 28.85 17.97 21.61
C LEU A 160 29.81 19.13 21.88
N LEU A 161 29.97 19.47 23.16
CA LEU A 161 30.87 20.48 23.68
C LEU A 161 31.87 19.79 24.61
N THR A 162 33.16 20.07 24.44
CA THR A 162 34.22 19.51 25.29
C THR A 162 35.09 20.64 25.80
N VAL A 163 35.11 20.84 27.11
CA VAL A 163 36.01 21.79 27.76
C VAL A 163 37.41 21.20 27.80
N ILE A 164 38.39 21.94 27.29
CA ILE A 164 39.78 21.48 27.24
C ILE A 164 40.39 21.58 28.64
N ASN A 165 41.07 20.51 29.08
CA ASN A 165 41.65 20.39 30.42
C ASN A 165 42.70 21.46 30.78
N THR A 166 43.22 22.19 29.80
CA THR A 166 44.20 23.28 29.97
C THR A 166 43.56 24.68 30.07
N ASP A 167 42.23 24.76 30.23
CA ASP A 167 41.45 26.01 30.19
C ASP A 167 41.67 26.82 28.89
N SER A 168 42.12 26.15 27.81
CA SER A 168 42.48 26.80 26.54
C SER A 168 41.29 27.04 25.61
N GLY A 169 40.10 26.52 25.93
CA GLY A 169 38.95 26.61 25.06
C GLY A 169 37.87 25.56 25.31
N ILE A 170 36.85 25.63 24.46
CA ILE A 170 35.86 24.58 24.26
C ILE A 170 36.01 24.10 22.83
N LYS A 171 36.06 22.79 22.63
CA LYS A 171 35.98 22.16 21.30
C LYS A 171 34.53 21.74 21.06
N THR A 172 34.04 21.92 19.84
CA THR A 172 32.78 21.28 19.42
C THR A 172 33.08 20.07 18.57
N VAL A 173 32.17 19.10 18.56
CA VAL A 173 32.29 17.97 17.63
C VAL A 173 32.07 18.49 16.22
N THR A 174 33.08 18.28 15.35
CA THR A 174 32.87 18.34 13.91
C THR A 174 31.93 17.20 13.54
N ALA A 175 30.64 17.49 13.47
CA ALA A 175 29.65 16.55 12.97
C ALA A 175 29.70 16.53 11.42
N THR A 176 30.88 16.31 10.86
CA THR A 176 31.08 16.14 9.41
C THR A 176 30.59 14.78 8.95
N LYS A 177 29.94 14.80 7.77
CA LYS A 177 29.56 13.72 6.88
C LYS A 177 29.25 12.39 7.58
N GLY A 178 27.97 12.05 7.69
CA GLY A 178 27.57 10.78 8.30
C GLY A 178 28.31 9.61 7.67
N GLU A 179 29.21 8.97 8.42
CA GLU A 179 29.86 7.75 8.00
C GLU A 179 28.80 6.67 7.76
N THR A 180 29.08 5.70 6.89
CA THR A 180 28.09 4.71 6.44
C THR A 180 27.67 3.70 7.51
N THR A 181 28.20 3.76 8.73
CA THR A 181 27.94 2.74 9.76
C THR A 181 27.67 3.32 11.15
N ARG A 182 26.65 2.75 11.82
CA ARG A 182 26.15 3.12 13.15
C ARG A 182 27.12 2.75 14.30
N THR A 183 28.28 2.16 14.01
CA THR A 183 28.90 1.14 14.89
C THR A 183 30.21 1.47 15.59
N THR A 184 30.68 2.70 15.59
CA THR A 184 31.76 3.08 16.51
C THR A 184 31.28 4.18 17.44
N ARG A 185 30.98 3.81 18.69
CA ARG A 185 30.66 4.76 19.77
C ARG A 185 31.68 5.90 19.74
N GLY A 186 31.22 7.10 19.44
CA GLY A 186 32.04 8.31 19.41
C GLY A 186 31.23 9.61 19.53
N ASN A 187 30.03 9.69 18.95
CA ASN A 187 29.12 10.84 19.10
C ASN A 187 27.65 10.43 18.91
N GLN A 188 26.83 10.52 19.94
CA GLN A 188 25.43 10.11 19.80
C GLN A 188 24.60 11.05 18.91
N TRP A 189 25.18 12.19 18.56
CA TRP A 189 24.73 13.11 17.53
C TRP A 189 24.72 12.51 16.11
N GLN A 190 25.57 11.52 15.81
CA GLN A 190 25.48 10.79 14.54
C GLN A 190 24.30 9.80 14.54
N SER A 191 23.96 9.19 15.68
CA SER A 191 22.82 8.27 15.77
C SER A 191 21.51 8.98 15.42
N ALA A 192 21.32 10.22 15.90
CA ALA A 192 20.18 11.06 15.53
C ALA A 192 20.03 11.26 14.01
N TYR A 193 21.14 11.52 13.30
CA TYR A 193 21.15 11.63 11.84
C TYR A 193 20.86 10.28 11.15
N HIS A 194 21.42 9.18 11.64
CA HIS A 194 21.14 7.85 11.09
C HIS A 194 19.67 7.46 11.24
N GLY A 195 19.05 7.75 12.38
CA GLY A 195 17.62 7.54 12.59
C GLY A 195 16.77 8.25 11.52
N LEU A 196 17.13 9.47 11.16
CA LEU A 196 16.48 10.21 10.06
C LEU A 196 16.68 9.50 8.70
N LYS A 197 17.91 9.11 8.35
CA LYS A 197 18.19 8.40 7.09
C LYS A 197 17.46 7.06 6.99
N GLU A 198 17.33 6.33 8.09
CA GLU A 198 16.56 5.09 8.14
C GLU A 198 15.06 5.36 7.90
N ILE A 199 14.50 6.45 8.43
CA ILE A 199 13.12 6.87 8.15
C ILE A 199 12.94 7.22 6.66
N GLU A 200 13.83 8.01 6.07
CA GLU A 200 13.78 8.33 4.64
C GLU A 200 13.84 7.08 3.74
N ALA A 201 14.69 6.12 4.12
CA ALA A 201 14.80 4.86 3.40
C ALA A 201 13.50 4.03 3.49
N LEU A 202 12.78 4.10 4.62
CA LEU A 202 11.47 3.47 4.75
C LEU A 202 10.40 4.15 3.89
N GLU A 203 10.36 5.48 3.89
CA GLU A 203 9.44 6.24 3.04
C GLU A 203 9.70 5.96 1.56
N SER A 204 10.97 5.91 1.15
CA SER A 204 11.37 5.59 -0.22
C SER A 204 11.07 4.13 -0.61
N ALA A 205 10.94 3.24 0.37
CA ALA A 205 10.60 1.83 0.16
C ALA A 205 9.08 1.57 0.11
N ILE A 206 8.24 2.60 0.32
CA ILE A 206 6.80 2.46 0.15
C ILE A 206 6.50 2.12 -1.31
N ALA A 207 5.83 1.00 -1.51
CA ALA A 207 5.36 0.58 -2.82
C ALA A 207 4.27 1.57 -3.28
N THR A 208 4.55 2.29 -4.37
CA THR A 208 3.65 3.32 -4.93
C THR A 208 2.96 2.84 -6.20
N ASN A 209 1.84 3.47 -6.52
CA ASN A 209 1.14 3.25 -7.78
C ASN A 209 1.89 3.93 -8.92
N VAL A 210 2.94 3.28 -9.45
CA VAL A 210 3.67 3.77 -10.62
C VAL A 210 3.05 3.16 -11.87
N THR A 211 2.39 3.99 -12.68
CA THR A 211 1.84 3.58 -13.98
C THR A 211 2.76 3.96 -15.14
N GLU A 212 3.76 4.80 -14.91
CA GLU A 212 4.78 5.12 -15.89
C GLU A 212 5.60 3.85 -16.19
N ASN A 213 5.69 3.46 -17.47
CA ASN A 213 6.25 2.17 -17.90
C ASN A 213 5.57 0.93 -17.28
N ALA A 214 4.25 0.98 -17.05
CA ALA A 214 3.49 -0.14 -16.49
C ALA A 214 3.71 -1.48 -17.24
N GLU A 215 4.04 -1.45 -18.54
CA GLU A 215 4.38 -2.67 -19.28
C GLU A 215 5.58 -3.43 -18.70
N ASN A 216 6.50 -2.73 -18.02
CA ASN A 216 7.70 -3.28 -17.42
C ASN A 216 7.58 -3.52 -15.91
N GLN A 217 6.39 -3.30 -15.33
CA GLN A 217 6.17 -3.50 -13.91
C GLN A 217 6.10 -5.00 -13.59
N GLY A 218 7.14 -5.53 -12.94
CA GLY A 218 7.25 -6.96 -12.62
C GLY A 218 6.04 -7.52 -11.87
N ALA A 219 5.56 -6.83 -10.84
CA ALA A 219 4.37 -7.25 -10.09
C ALA A 219 3.11 -7.39 -10.98
N LEU A 220 2.90 -6.46 -11.92
CA LEU A 220 1.76 -6.54 -12.84
C LEU A 220 1.92 -7.68 -13.84
N GLN A 221 3.14 -7.89 -14.36
CA GLN A 221 3.46 -9.03 -15.23
C GLN A 221 3.21 -10.36 -14.51
N GLU A 222 3.65 -10.50 -13.26
CA GLU A 222 3.47 -11.71 -12.44
C GLU A 222 1.99 -11.99 -12.17
N VAL A 223 1.23 -10.98 -11.76
CA VAL A 223 -0.21 -11.11 -11.53
C VAL A 223 -0.93 -11.55 -12.80
N ILE A 224 -0.61 -10.93 -13.94
CA ILE A 224 -1.23 -11.31 -15.23
C ILE A 224 -0.85 -12.74 -15.61
N ASN A 225 0.42 -13.12 -15.47
CA ASN A 225 0.90 -14.45 -15.82
C ASN A 225 0.19 -15.52 -14.97
N ARG A 226 0.17 -15.36 -13.65
CA ARG A 226 -0.48 -16.32 -12.75
C ARG A 226 -1.99 -16.38 -12.96
N ALA A 227 -2.65 -15.23 -13.02
CA ALA A 227 -4.12 -15.17 -13.10
C ALA A 227 -4.67 -15.59 -14.47
N HIS A 228 -3.98 -15.28 -15.57
CA HIS A 228 -4.49 -15.50 -16.93
C HIS A 228 -3.84 -16.65 -17.66
N THR A 229 -2.59 -17.00 -17.34
CA THR A 229 -1.85 -18.09 -18.01
C THR A 229 -1.65 -19.32 -17.11
N ASN A 230 -1.93 -19.21 -15.80
CA ASN A 230 -1.72 -20.25 -14.81
C ASN A 230 -0.26 -20.75 -14.78
N LYS A 231 0.69 -19.80 -14.93
CA LYS A 231 2.13 -20.06 -14.87
C LYS A 231 2.79 -19.26 -13.76
N ASP A 232 3.74 -19.90 -13.09
CA ASP A 232 4.49 -19.29 -11.99
C ASP A 232 5.70 -18.49 -12.46
N GLU A 233 6.36 -18.95 -13.54
CA GLU A 233 7.51 -18.28 -14.12
C GLU A 233 7.11 -17.35 -15.26
N LEU A 234 7.66 -16.13 -15.25
CA LEU A 234 7.48 -15.18 -16.33
C LEU A 234 8.08 -15.71 -17.64
N PRO A 235 7.50 -15.33 -18.80
CA PRO A 235 8.11 -15.65 -20.10
C PRO A 235 9.55 -15.14 -20.19
N ALA A 236 10.48 -16.02 -20.57
CA ALA A 236 11.89 -15.68 -20.71
C ALA A 236 12.17 -14.61 -21.79
N SER A 237 11.25 -14.44 -22.74
CA SER A 237 11.32 -13.41 -23.77
C SER A 237 10.08 -12.53 -23.73
N LYS A 238 10.31 -11.21 -23.69
CA LYS A 238 9.29 -10.16 -23.78
C LYS A 238 8.13 -10.30 -22.76
N PRO A 239 8.41 -10.37 -21.45
CA PRO A 239 7.36 -10.44 -20.41
C PRO A 239 6.41 -9.23 -20.44
N GLU A 240 6.85 -8.08 -20.97
CA GLU A 240 6.03 -6.88 -21.15
C GLU A 240 4.80 -7.10 -22.04
N ASN A 241 4.85 -8.10 -22.94
CA ASN A 241 3.72 -8.44 -23.81
C ASN A 241 2.49 -8.92 -23.03
N LEU A 242 2.68 -9.47 -21.82
CA LEU A 242 1.57 -9.85 -20.94
C LEU A 242 0.70 -8.63 -20.61
N VAL A 243 1.35 -7.52 -20.25
CA VAL A 243 0.67 -6.25 -19.94
C VAL A 243 0.11 -5.65 -21.22
N LEU A 244 0.91 -5.57 -22.29
CA LEU A 244 0.51 -4.92 -23.54
C LEU A 244 -0.68 -5.58 -24.24
N THR A 245 -0.91 -6.88 -23.99
CA THR A 245 -2.10 -7.60 -24.48
C THR A 245 -3.39 -7.06 -23.85
N LEU A 246 -3.34 -6.63 -22.59
CA LEU A 246 -4.49 -6.07 -21.86
C LEU A 246 -4.54 -4.53 -21.99
N PHE A 247 -3.39 -3.88 -21.96
CA PHE A 247 -3.23 -2.43 -22.00
C PHE A 247 -2.23 -2.05 -23.10
N PRO A 248 -2.71 -1.87 -24.34
CA PRO A 248 -1.86 -1.46 -25.46
C PRO A 248 -1.14 -0.15 -25.18
N LYS A 249 -0.08 0.14 -25.94
CA LYS A 249 0.63 1.42 -25.81
C LYS A 249 -0.27 2.61 -26.22
N PRO A 250 -0.16 3.75 -25.53
CA PRO A 250 0.56 3.98 -24.27
C PRO A 250 -0.14 3.28 -23.08
N ALA A 251 0.58 2.39 -22.39
CA ALA A 251 -0.02 1.52 -21.37
C ALA A 251 -0.54 2.33 -20.18
N HIS A 252 0.24 3.33 -19.72
CA HIS A 252 -0.13 4.20 -18.61
C HIS A 252 -1.48 4.93 -18.85
N ASP A 253 -1.68 5.50 -20.03
CA ASP A 253 -2.95 6.16 -20.40
C ASP A 253 -4.12 5.18 -20.45
N ASN A 254 -3.90 3.98 -20.99
CA ASN A 254 -4.96 2.97 -21.08
C ASN A 254 -5.34 2.43 -19.70
N ILE A 255 -4.39 2.29 -18.78
CA ILE A 255 -4.63 1.95 -17.38
C ILE A 255 -5.41 3.09 -16.69
N ALA A 256 -4.96 4.35 -16.83
CA ALA A 256 -5.62 5.50 -16.22
C ALA A 256 -7.06 5.66 -16.71
N LYS A 257 -7.31 5.54 -18.02
CA LYS A 257 -8.66 5.56 -18.60
C LYS A 257 -9.53 4.43 -18.07
N PHE A 258 -8.96 3.23 -17.95
CA PHE A 258 -9.70 2.07 -17.43
C PHE A 258 -10.06 2.26 -15.95
N ILE A 259 -9.12 2.73 -15.11
CA ILE A 259 -9.38 3.04 -13.71
C ILE A 259 -10.49 4.11 -13.60
N GLY A 260 -10.39 5.19 -14.37
CA GLY A 260 -11.43 6.23 -14.39
C GLY A 260 -12.82 5.69 -14.79
N ALA A 261 -12.89 4.77 -15.76
CA ALA A 261 -14.15 4.13 -16.14
C ALA A 261 -14.71 3.23 -15.02
N VAL A 262 -13.86 2.48 -14.31
CA VAL A 262 -14.26 1.68 -13.15
C VAL A 262 -14.77 2.57 -12.03
N GLU A 263 -14.04 3.65 -11.71
CA GLU A 263 -14.43 4.61 -10.67
C GLU A 263 -15.78 5.27 -10.93
N GLU A 264 -16.10 5.56 -12.20
CA GLU A 264 -17.36 6.16 -12.64
C GLU A 264 -18.51 5.13 -12.78
N THR A 265 -18.22 3.83 -12.69
CA THR A 265 -19.25 2.79 -12.76
C THR A 265 -20.22 2.93 -11.60
N LYS A 266 -21.51 2.96 -11.92
CA LYS A 266 -22.59 3.07 -10.96
C LYS A 266 -23.17 1.71 -10.62
N LEU A 267 -23.53 1.53 -9.36
CA LEU A 267 -24.32 0.39 -8.92
C LEU A 267 -25.74 0.49 -9.50
N THR A 268 -26.18 -0.53 -10.22
CA THR A 268 -27.54 -0.55 -10.81
C THR A 268 -28.62 -0.94 -9.81
N THR A 269 -28.22 -1.59 -8.71
CA THR A 269 -29.13 -2.09 -7.68
C THR A 269 -28.54 -1.86 -6.29
N LYS A 270 -29.39 -1.93 -5.27
CA LYS A 270 -28.93 -1.90 -3.88
C LYS A 270 -28.15 -3.18 -3.57
N ILE A 271 -26.92 -3.04 -3.09
CA ILE A 271 -26.05 -4.17 -2.73
C ILE A 271 -25.18 -3.80 -1.53
N ALA A 272 -24.97 -4.74 -0.60
CA ALA A 272 -24.20 -4.52 0.63
C ALA A 272 -24.66 -3.28 1.44
N GLY A 273 -25.93 -2.90 1.36
CA GLY A 273 -26.47 -1.70 2.00
C GLY A 273 -26.22 -0.39 1.25
N ILE A 274 -25.45 -0.42 0.17
CA ILE A 274 -25.13 0.73 -0.70
C ILE A 274 -26.29 0.96 -1.67
N LYS A 275 -26.66 2.23 -1.87
CA LYS A 275 -27.79 2.61 -2.72
C LYS A 275 -27.43 2.44 -4.21
N PRO A 276 -28.42 2.21 -5.08
CA PRO A 276 -28.20 2.31 -6.52
C PRO A 276 -27.75 3.73 -6.91
N GLU A 277 -27.18 3.86 -8.10
CA GLU A 277 -26.59 5.08 -8.67
C GLU A 277 -25.35 5.63 -7.94
N THR A 278 -24.93 5.02 -6.82
CA THR A 278 -23.64 5.32 -6.19
C THR A 278 -22.50 4.87 -7.10
N LYS A 279 -21.53 5.75 -7.36
CA LYS A 279 -20.33 5.44 -8.14
C LYS A 279 -19.34 4.65 -7.29
N LEU A 280 -18.55 3.77 -7.89
CA LEU A 280 -17.57 2.96 -7.17
C LEU A 280 -16.55 3.82 -6.40
N ARG A 281 -16.12 4.96 -6.96
CA ARG A 281 -15.21 5.88 -6.25
C ARG A 281 -15.76 6.48 -4.97
N ASP A 282 -17.09 6.55 -4.84
CA ASP A 282 -17.76 7.17 -3.68
C ASP A 282 -17.94 6.14 -2.54
N VAL A 283 -17.55 4.87 -2.74
CA VAL A 283 -17.56 3.80 -1.74
C VAL A 283 -16.25 3.83 -0.96
N LEU A 284 -16.14 4.74 0.02
CA LEU A 284 -14.88 5.09 0.67
C LEU A 284 -14.49 4.25 1.91
N PRO A 285 -15.41 3.74 2.75
CA PRO A 285 -15.01 2.91 3.88
C PRO A 285 -14.55 1.52 3.41
N GLU A 286 -13.38 1.05 3.88
CA GLU A 286 -12.85 -0.28 3.57
C GLU A 286 -13.85 -1.41 3.92
N THR A 287 -14.63 -1.22 4.97
CA THR A 287 -15.70 -2.13 5.38
C THR A 287 -16.84 -2.21 4.34
N GLN A 288 -17.16 -1.11 3.67
CA GLN A 288 -18.16 -1.08 2.59
C GLN A 288 -17.63 -1.74 1.32
N ILE A 289 -16.37 -1.48 0.95
CA ILE A 289 -15.72 -2.14 -0.19
C ILE A 289 -15.70 -3.65 0.02
N SER A 290 -15.26 -4.10 1.21
CA SER A 290 -15.21 -5.53 1.55
C SER A 290 -16.59 -6.20 1.51
N ALA A 291 -17.60 -5.54 2.08
CA ALA A 291 -18.98 -6.03 2.05
C ALA A 291 -19.55 -6.08 0.61
N LEU A 292 -19.26 -5.07 -0.21
CA LEU A 292 -19.63 -5.03 -1.62
C LEU A 292 -18.99 -6.18 -2.41
N THR A 293 -17.67 -6.38 -2.27
CA THR A 293 -16.96 -7.50 -2.91
C THR A 293 -17.56 -8.84 -2.51
N ALA A 294 -17.82 -9.06 -1.22
CA ALA A 294 -18.42 -10.30 -0.73
C ALA A 294 -19.83 -10.53 -1.32
N ALA A 295 -20.67 -9.50 -1.36
CA ALA A 295 -22.01 -9.59 -1.92
C ALA A 295 -21.99 -9.90 -3.43
N LEU A 296 -21.08 -9.26 -4.19
CA LEU A 296 -20.91 -9.52 -5.62
C LEU A 296 -20.44 -10.96 -5.88
N LEU A 297 -19.49 -11.46 -5.10
CA LEU A 297 -19.02 -12.85 -5.21
C LEU A 297 -20.14 -13.86 -4.94
N LEU A 298 -21.02 -13.60 -3.97
CA LEU A 298 -22.19 -14.44 -3.69
C LEU A 298 -23.17 -14.43 -4.87
N GLN A 299 -23.47 -13.26 -5.44
CA GLN A 299 -24.34 -13.13 -6.62
C GLN A 299 -23.75 -13.86 -7.83
N MET A 300 -22.44 -13.73 -8.08
CA MET A 300 -21.77 -14.45 -9.17
C MET A 300 -21.90 -15.96 -9.00
N ARG A 301 -21.70 -16.49 -7.78
CA ARG A 301 -21.87 -17.93 -7.52
C ARG A 301 -23.31 -18.40 -7.73
N GLN A 302 -24.29 -17.64 -7.25
CA GLN A 302 -25.71 -17.94 -7.47
C GLN A 302 -26.07 -17.95 -8.96
N ASN A 303 -25.55 -16.99 -9.74
CA ASN A 303 -25.76 -16.95 -11.18
C ASN A 303 -25.14 -18.16 -11.88
N ILE A 304 -23.92 -18.57 -11.50
CA ILE A 304 -23.28 -19.77 -12.04
C ILE A 304 -24.11 -21.02 -11.73
N GLU A 305 -24.61 -21.17 -10.51
CA GLU A 305 -25.47 -22.30 -10.13
C GLU A 305 -26.80 -22.30 -10.91
N ASN A 306 -27.42 -21.14 -11.08
CA ASN A 306 -28.65 -21.00 -11.85
C ASN A 306 -28.43 -21.34 -13.32
N LEU A 307 -27.33 -20.90 -13.92
CA LEU A 307 -26.97 -21.25 -15.30
C LEU A 307 -26.72 -22.77 -15.45
N LYS A 308 -26.04 -23.40 -14.49
CA LYS A 308 -25.87 -24.87 -14.47
C LYS A 308 -27.22 -25.60 -14.39
N LYS A 309 -28.13 -25.12 -13.53
CA LYS A 309 -29.48 -25.70 -13.43
C LYS A 309 -30.27 -25.52 -14.72
N GLN A 310 -30.22 -24.35 -15.34
CA GLN A 310 -30.86 -24.10 -16.64
C GLN A 310 -30.29 -25.01 -17.73
N GLN A 311 -28.96 -25.18 -17.79
CA GLN A 311 -28.32 -26.08 -18.74
C GLN A 311 -28.77 -27.54 -18.54
N ASN A 312 -28.84 -28.01 -17.29
CA ASN A 312 -29.32 -29.36 -16.97
C ASN A 312 -30.82 -29.53 -17.30
N ASN A 313 -31.63 -28.52 -17.03
CA ASN A 313 -33.06 -28.55 -17.34
C ASN A 313 -33.30 -28.57 -18.86
N ASN A 314 -32.53 -27.79 -19.63
CA ASN A 314 -32.59 -27.80 -21.09
C ASN A 314 -32.17 -29.18 -21.63
N ALA A 315 -31.07 -29.75 -21.14
CA ALA A 315 -30.65 -31.10 -21.54
C ALA A 315 -31.71 -32.16 -21.21
N ARG A 316 -32.40 -32.04 -20.08
CA ARG A 316 -33.50 -32.95 -19.71
C ARG A 316 -34.73 -32.76 -20.61
N ALA A 317 -35.07 -31.52 -20.97
CA ALA A 317 -36.17 -31.22 -21.90
C ALA A 317 -35.87 -31.79 -23.30
N ASP A 318 -34.64 -31.63 -23.77
CA ASP A 318 -34.16 -32.18 -25.04
C ASP A 318 -34.21 -33.72 -25.03
N ASN A 319 -33.76 -34.36 -23.95
CA ASN A 319 -33.85 -35.82 -23.80
C ASN A 319 -35.31 -36.30 -23.79
N HIS A 320 -36.22 -35.57 -23.15
CA HIS A 320 -37.65 -35.91 -23.16
C HIS A 320 -38.28 -35.74 -24.56
N ALA A 321 -37.93 -34.67 -25.28
CA ALA A 321 -38.36 -34.46 -26.65
C ALA A 321 -37.81 -35.56 -27.58
N ASN A 322 -36.54 -35.93 -27.42
CA ASN A 322 -35.91 -37.02 -28.18
C ASN A 322 -36.54 -38.38 -27.85
N ALA A 323 -36.85 -38.66 -26.58
CA ALA A 323 -37.59 -39.85 -26.18
C ALA A 323 -38.98 -39.92 -26.81
N TYR A 324 -39.68 -38.79 -26.87
CA TYR A 324 -40.97 -38.69 -27.54
C TYR A 324 -40.86 -38.92 -29.06
N ILE A 325 -39.81 -38.40 -29.71
CA ILE A 325 -39.54 -38.63 -31.13
C ILE A 325 -39.23 -40.11 -31.38
N CYS A 326 -38.34 -40.73 -30.61
CA CYS A 326 -38.00 -42.15 -30.77
C CYS A 326 -39.23 -43.03 -30.56
N ALA A 327 -40.07 -42.75 -29.56
CA ALA A 327 -41.26 -43.54 -29.26
C ALA A 327 -42.34 -43.53 -30.36
N LYS A 328 -42.26 -42.61 -31.34
CA LYS A 328 -43.16 -42.52 -32.51
C LYS A 328 -42.65 -43.24 -33.75
N ILE A 329 -41.45 -43.83 -33.69
CA ILE A 329 -40.83 -44.51 -34.82
C ILE A 329 -41.08 -46.00 -34.69
N ASP A 330 -41.97 -46.53 -35.54
CA ASP A 330 -42.28 -47.97 -35.58
C ASP A 330 -41.34 -48.75 -36.50
N ASP A 331 -40.77 -48.08 -37.51
CA ASP A 331 -39.82 -48.70 -38.45
C ASP A 331 -38.41 -48.80 -37.85
N ARG A 332 -37.84 -50.00 -37.90
CA ARG A 332 -36.51 -50.28 -37.35
C ARG A 332 -35.41 -49.47 -38.03
N LYS A 333 -35.44 -49.37 -39.36
CA LYS A 333 -34.38 -48.68 -40.11
C LYS A 333 -34.40 -47.19 -39.82
N ALA A 334 -35.58 -46.58 -39.81
CA ALA A 334 -35.78 -45.19 -39.43
C ALA A 334 -35.38 -44.89 -37.96
N CYS A 335 -35.52 -45.87 -37.06
CA CYS A 335 -35.07 -45.75 -35.68
C CYS A 335 -33.54 -45.75 -35.58
N GLU A 336 -32.88 -46.67 -36.28
CA GLU A 336 -31.42 -46.81 -36.27
C GLU A 336 -30.71 -45.65 -37.00
N ASP A 337 -31.37 -45.03 -37.98
CA ASP A 337 -30.89 -43.83 -38.69
C ASP A 337 -30.85 -42.57 -37.79
N LYS A 338 -31.54 -42.58 -36.65
CA LYS A 338 -31.47 -41.48 -35.67
C LYS A 338 -30.31 -41.70 -34.68
N PRO A 339 -29.38 -40.73 -34.57
CA PRO A 339 -28.17 -40.91 -33.75
C PRO A 339 -28.44 -40.98 -32.23
N TYR A 340 -29.67 -40.67 -31.78
CA TYR A 340 -30.10 -40.67 -30.39
C TYR A 340 -31.15 -41.76 -30.07
N CYS A 341 -31.55 -42.58 -31.04
CA CYS A 341 -32.50 -43.68 -30.84
C CYS A 341 -31.85 -45.07 -31.01
N SER A 342 -32.47 -46.09 -30.42
CA SER A 342 -32.11 -47.49 -30.57
C SER A 342 -33.36 -48.36 -30.60
N TYR A 343 -33.39 -49.32 -31.53
CA TYR A 343 -34.47 -50.29 -31.59
C TYR A 343 -34.22 -51.38 -30.55
N ASN A 344 -35.23 -51.73 -29.74
CA ASN A 344 -35.09 -52.77 -28.73
C ASN A 344 -35.42 -54.14 -29.32
N GLU A 345 -34.39 -54.97 -29.54
CA GLU A 345 -34.53 -56.32 -30.09
C GLU A 345 -34.80 -57.40 -29.03
N THR A 346 -34.64 -57.10 -27.73
CA THR A 346 -34.72 -58.09 -26.65
C THR A 346 -36.12 -58.28 -26.07
N GLU A 347 -37.09 -57.47 -26.50
CA GLU A 347 -38.51 -57.56 -26.13
C GLU A 347 -39.29 -58.50 -27.07
N THR A 348 -40.43 -59.01 -26.60
CA THR A 348 -41.35 -59.83 -27.40
C THR A 348 -41.86 -59.07 -28.64
N ASP A 349 -42.21 -59.75 -29.73
CA ASP A 349 -42.56 -59.12 -31.03
C ASP A 349 -43.65 -58.04 -30.94
N THR A 350 -44.55 -58.13 -29.95
CA THR A 350 -45.60 -57.13 -29.68
C THR A 350 -45.12 -55.88 -28.91
N ASN A 351 -43.90 -55.89 -28.35
CA ASN A 351 -43.31 -54.82 -27.55
C ASN A 351 -42.05 -54.19 -28.14
N LYS A 352 -41.58 -54.68 -29.30
CA LYS A 352 -40.42 -54.12 -30.01
C LYS A 352 -40.74 -52.70 -30.48
N LYS A 353 -40.04 -51.72 -29.92
CA LYS A 353 -40.21 -50.31 -30.24
C LYS A 353 -38.89 -49.57 -30.21
N CYS A 354 -38.86 -48.46 -30.93
CA CYS A 354 -37.75 -47.53 -30.90
C CYS A 354 -37.73 -46.77 -29.56
N GLN A 355 -36.55 -46.70 -28.93
CA GLN A 355 -36.35 -46.05 -27.63
C GLN A 355 -35.18 -45.08 -27.67
N PHE A 356 -35.25 -44.03 -26.87
CA PHE A 356 -34.13 -43.10 -26.72
C PHE A 356 -32.96 -43.77 -26.00
N ASN A 357 -31.75 -43.52 -26.51
CA ASN A 357 -30.52 -44.10 -25.99
C ASN A 357 -29.52 -42.98 -25.65
N GLU A 358 -29.38 -42.72 -24.35
CA GLU A 358 -28.47 -41.70 -23.81
C GLU A 358 -27.01 -41.94 -24.20
N THR A 359 -26.59 -43.20 -24.28
CA THR A 359 -25.23 -43.61 -24.62
C THR A 359 -24.89 -43.31 -26.07
N LYS A 360 -25.85 -43.45 -27.00
CA LYS A 360 -25.67 -43.08 -28.41
C LYS A 360 -25.65 -41.55 -28.60
N THR A 361 -26.50 -40.84 -27.87
CA THR A 361 -26.56 -39.36 -27.87
C THR A 361 -25.24 -38.74 -27.39
N SER A 362 -24.68 -39.27 -26.30
CA SER A 362 -23.42 -38.80 -25.73
C SER A 362 -22.21 -39.01 -26.65
N LYS A 363 -22.24 -40.05 -27.51
CA LYS A 363 -21.16 -40.36 -28.46
C LYS A 363 -21.25 -39.57 -29.77
N SER A 364 -22.44 -39.12 -30.15
CA SER A 364 -22.67 -38.39 -31.41
C SER A 364 -22.54 -36.88 -31.26
N GLY A 365 -22.53 -36.33 -30.03
CA GLY A 365 -22.27 -34.91 -29.78
C GLY A 365 -23.37 -33.96 -30.29
N VAL A 366 -24.50 -34.48 -30.73
CA VAL A 366 -25.60 -33.71 -31.32
C VAL A 366 -26.66 -33.44 -30.25
N SER A 367 -26.70 -32.20 -29.73
CA SER A 367 -27.94 -31.58 -29.27
C SER A 367 -28.66 -31.03 -30.51
N VAL A 368 -29.85 -31.55 -30.83
CA VAL A 368 -30.61 -31.15 -32.02
C VAL A 368 -31.18 -29.75 -31.81
N ALA A 369 -31.00 -28.88 -32.80
CA ALA A 369 -31.60 -27.55 -32.83
C ALA A 369 -33.13 -27.64 -32.74
N GLN A 370 -33.70 -26.88 -31.80
CA GLN A 370 -35.13 -26.64 -31.65
C GLN A 370 -35.73 -26.28 -33.02
N ALA A 371 -36.65 -27.12 -33.53
CA ALA A 371 -37.37 -26.80 -34.75
C ALA A 371 -38.18 -25.51 -34.52
N GLN A 372 -37.83 -24.44 -35.24
CA GLN A 372 -38.69 -23.28 -35.39
C GLN A 372 -39.97 -23.75 -36.08
N THR A 373 -41.10 -23.64 -35.37
CA THR A 373 -42.42 -23.78 -35.97
C THR A 373 -42.70 -22.52 -36.77
N THR A 374 -42.49 -22.60 -38.09
CA THR A 374 -42.95 -21.59 -39.04
C THR A 374 -44.03 -22.21 -39.91
N GLY A 375 -45.24 -21.63 -39.86
CA GLY A 375 -46.22 -21.69 -40.94
C GLY A 375 -47.51 -22.45 -40.66
N THR A 376 -48.56 -21.74 -40.24
CA THR A 376 -49.90 -21.91 -40.83
C THR A 376 -50.61 -20.56 -40.79
N GLU A 377 -50.75 -19.93 -41.97
CA GLU A 377 -51.70 -18.84 -42.20
C GLU A 377 -53.10 -19.39 -42.51
N THR A 378 -54.09 -18.50 -42.35
CA THR A 378 -55.52 -18.55 -42.76
C THR A 378 -56.43 -19.33 -41.80
N THR A 379 -57.56 -18.82 -41.30
CA THR A 379 -58.53 -17.81 -41.78
C THR A 379 -59.35 -17.23 -40.61
N THR A 380 -60.02 -16.13 -40.93
CA THR A 380 -60.98 -15.26 -40.22
C THR A 380 -62.15 -15.96 -39.49
N ASP A 381 -62.76 -15.19 -38.58
CA ASP A 381 -64.16 -15.25 -38.11
C ASP A 381 -64.59 -16.30 -37.06
N LYS A 382 -64.76 -15.84 -35.80
CA LYS A 382 -66.10 -15.56 -35.21
C LYS A 382 -66.00 -15.16 -33.73
N CYS A 383 -66.38 -13.91 -33.44
CA CYS A 383 -66.96 -13.54 -32.16
C CYS A 383 -68.19 -14.39 -31.87
N LYS A 384 -68.30 -14.95 -30.66
CA LYS A 384 -69.56 -15.20 -29.94
C LYS A 384 -69.31 -15.50 -28.46
N ASP A 385 -69.69 -14.51 -27.63
CA ASP A 385 -70.37 -14.62 -26.34
C ASP A 385 -69.92 -15.66 -25.30
N LYS A 386 -69.42 -15.18 -24.14
CA LYS A 386 -70.27 -15.06 -22.94
C LYS A 386 -69.54 -14.40 -21.75
N LYS A 387 -70.26 -13.44 -21.15
CA LYS A 387 -70.04 -12.81 -19.83
C LYS A 387 -69.89 -13.83 -18.68
N LYS A 388 -69.15 -13.40 -17.65
CA LYS A 388 -69.49 -13.43 -16.20
C LYS A 388 -68.55 -12.43 -15.51
N ASP A 389 -69.05 -11.24 -15.18
CA ASP A 389 -69.48 -10.80 -13.84
C ASP A 389 -68.29 -10.54 -12.90
N ASP A 390 -67.81 -9.29 -12.89
CA ASP A 390 -68.08 -8.30 -11.82
C ASP A 390 -68.04 -6.88 -12.41
#